data_AF-A0A239ERM6-F1
#
_entry.id   AF-A0A239ERM6-F1
#
_cell.length_a   1.000
_cell.length_b   1.000
_cell.length_c   1.000
_cell.angle_alpha   90.00
_cell.angle_beta   90.00
_cell.angle_gamma   90.00
#
_symmetry.space_group_name_H-M   'P 1'
#
loop_
_entity.id
_entity.type
_entity.pdbx_description
1 polymer ?
#
loop_
_entity_poly.entity_id
_entity_poly.type
_entity_poly.pdbx_seq_one_letter_code
_entity_poly.pdbx_strand_id
1 'polypeptide(L)'
;MPDRWKAKMGMGGNMGDAVANLDAAAIWVIEQAIALLEQPPAGRDGLSMLSETLAAQWGVTLTAPPALNNERYLALFQIGRDGITHRVQTLHRAWDDGVLYELWQVTAGEDGPTPQALFITTRCDDLEAVRQVRRASRHFPGAITSDEGRQLPLPLGNRRLLDDMRPWLFPDSFPGSTLLADGGNDTA
;
A
#
# COMPACT_ATOMS: atom_id res chain seq x y z
N MET A 1 -16.04 12.41 14.66
CA MET A 1 -16.35 11.04 15.11
C MET A 1 -15.15 10.15 14.80
N PRO A 2 -14.27 9.82 15.76
CA PRO A 2 -13.13 8.95 15.48
C PRO A 2 -13.42 7.48 15.80
N ASP A 3 -12.92 6.61 14.93
CA ASP A 3 -12.33 5.30 15.26
C ASP A 3 -13.21 4.14 15.74
N ARG A 4 -14.19 3.74 14.91
CA ARG A 4 -14.76 2.37 15.02
C ARG A 4 -13.86 1.27 14.44
N TRP A 5 -12.82 1.63 13.68
CA TRP A 5 -11.94 0.67 13.00
C TRP A 5 -10.63 0.39 13.75
N LYS A 6 -10.10 1.33 14.54
CA LYS A 6 -8.91 1.10 15.39
C LYS A 6 -9.12 0.04 16.47
N ALA A 7 -10.37 -0.23 16.87
CA ALA A 7 -10.68 -1.28 17.83
C ALA A 7 -10.71 -2.69 17.22
N LYS A 8 -10.79 -2.82 15.88
CA LYS A 8 -10.90 -4.13 15.21
C LYS A 8 -9.57 -4.63 14.64
N MET A 9 -8.62 -3.74 14.42
CA MET A 9 -7.23 -4.05 14.09
C MET A 9 -6.41 -3.55 15.27
N GLY A 10 -5.94 -4.43 16.15
CA GLY A 10 -5.09 -4.04 17.28
C GLY A 10 -3.85 -3.29 16.78
N MET A 11 -3.93 -1.96 16.68
CA MET A 11 -2.83 -1.07 16.30
C MET A 11 -1.89 -0.82 17.49
N GLY A 12 -1.65 -1.85 18.29
CA GLY A 12 -0.49 -1.94 19.16
C GLY A 12 0.42 -2.99 18.53
N GLY A 13 1.56 -2.56 18.00
CA GLY A 13 2.53 -3.49 17.41
C GLY A 13 2.83 -4.59 18.42
N ASN A 14 2.58 -5.84 18.05
CA ASN A 14 2.99 -6.97 18.88
C ASN A 14 4.50 -7.10 18.67
N MET A 15 5.32 -6.76 19.66
CA MET A 15 6.79 -6.69 19.50
C MET A 15 7.41 -7.97 18.91
N GLY A 16 6.72 -9.12 18.97
CA GLY A 16 7.18 -10.40 18.43
C GLY A 16 6.70 -10.78 17.02
N ASP A 17 5.80 -10.03 16.37
CA ASP A 17 5.31 -10.36 15.01
C ASP A 17 5.79 -9.33 13.99
N ALA A 18 6.94 -9.61 13.37
CA ALA A 18 7.57 -8.73 12.38
C ALA A 18 6.64 -8.44 11.18
N VAL A 19 5.88 -9.42 10.69
CA VAL A 19 5.01 -9.26 9.51
C VAL A 19 3.81 -8.38 9.86
N ALA A 20 3.16 -8.61 11.01
CA ALA A 20 2.06 -7.76 11.45
C ALA A 20 2.51 -6.31 11.69
N ASN A 21 3.70 -6.11 12.24
CA ASN A 21 4.28 -4.78 12.42
C ASN A 21 4.58 -4.08 11.08
N LEU A 22 5.11 -4.82 10.10
CA LEU A 22 5.36 -4.29 8.77
C LEU A 22 4.06 -3.97 8.01
N ASP A 23 3.02 -4.78 8.13
CA ASP A 23 1.69 -4.48 7.58
C ASP A 23 1.11 -3.20 8.19
N ALA A 24 1.14 -3.09 9.52
CA ALA A 24 0.62 -1.92 10.24
C ALA A 24 1.41 -0.65 9.89
N ALA A 25 2.73 -0.75 9.81
CA ALA A 25 3.61 0.33 9.37
C ALA A 25 3.31 0.74 7.93
N ALA A 26 3.13 -0.21 7.00
CA ALA A 26 2.79 0.08 5.60
C ALA A 26 1.48 0.86 5.49
N ILE A 27 0.44 0.43 6.21
CA ILE A 27 -0.85 1.12 6.28
C ILE A 27 -0.66 2.55 6.81
N TRP A 28 0.06 2.71 7.92
CA TRP A 28 0.27 4.04 8.52
C TRP A 28 1.04 4.99 7.58
N VAL A 29 2.08 4.49 6.88
CA VAL A 29 2.82 5.29 5.91
C VAL A 29 1.91 5.71 4.76
N ILE A 30 1.07 4.80 4.23
CA ILE A 30 0.07 5.14 3.20
C ILE A 30 -0.88 6.25 3.69
N GLU A 31 -1.31 6.20 4.95
CA GLU A 31 -2.20 7.20 5.54
C GLU A 31 -1.53 8.57 5.70
N GLN A 32 -0.31 8.60 6.23
CA GLN A 32 0.30 9.82 6.78
C GLN A 32 1.42 10.44 5.93
N ALA A 33 2.09 9.66 5.09
CA ALA A 33 3.39 10.07 4.54
C ALA A 33 3.32 11.35 3.71
N ILE A 34 2.31 11.51 2.86
CA ILE A 34 2.20 12.70 2.01
C ILE A 34 1.97 13.95 2.87
N ALA A 35 1.09 13.89 3.87
CA ALA A 35 0.86 15.01 4.78
C ALA A 35 2.15 15.39 5.53
N LEU A 36 2.92 14.41 5.99
CA LEU A 36 4.20 14.65 6.67
C LEU A 36 5.30 15.20 5.75
N LEU A 37 5.35 14.74 4.50
CA LEU A 37 6.37 15.14 3.53
C LEU A 37 6.11 16.54 2.97
N GLU A 38 4.86 16.88 2.69
CA GLU A 38 4.48 18.20 2.14
C GLU A 38 4.31 19.26 3.24
N GLN A 39 3.81 18.88 4.41
CA GLN A 39 3.52 19.81 5.52
C GLN A 39 4.15 19.33 6.83
N PRO A 40 5.49 19.25 6.92
CA PRO A 40 6.15 18.81 8.13
C PRO A 40 5.93 19.82 9.28
N PRO A 41 5.83 19.35 10.53
CA PRO A 41 5.87 20.20 11.71
C PRO A 41 7.07 21.14 11.72
N ALA A 42 6.85 22.36 12.22
CA ALA A 42 7.84 23.43 12.16
C ALA A 42 9.21 23.00 12.74
N GLY A 43 10.26 23.23 11.96
CA GLY A 43 11.64 22.91 12.35
C GLY A 43 12.01 21.43 12.27
N ARG A 44 11.16 20.57 11.68
CA ARG A 44 11.48 19.16 11.42
C ARG A 44 11.41 18.85 9.92
N ASP A 45 12.17 17.85 9.51
CA ASP A 45 12.12 17.25 8.18
C ASP A 45 11.12 16.09 8.18
N GLY A 46 10.23 16.05 7.18
CA GLY A 46 9.13 15.07 7.11
C GLY A 46 9.62 13.63 7.00
N LEU A 47 10.71 13.40 6.26
CA LEU A 47 11.32 12.08 6.10
C LEU A 47 11.95 11.58 7.40
N SER A 48 12.61 12.47 8.14
CA SER A 48 13.15 12.18 9.47
C SER A 48 12.05 11.80 10.45
N MET A 49 10.93 12.54 10.46
CA MET A 49 9.78 12.23 11.30
C MET A 49 9.13 10.89 10.95
N LEU A 50 8.99 10.59 9.65
CA LEU A 50 8.50 9.30 9.18
C LEU A 50 9.38 8.16 9.72
N SER A 51 10.70 8.30 9.57
CA SER A 51 11.69 7.29 10.00
C SER A 51 11.69 7.08 11.52
N GLU A 52 11.68 8.16 12.30
CA GLU A 52 11.63 8.12 13.77
C GLU A 52 10.35 7.44 14.26
N THR A 53 9.20 7.77 13.65
CA THR A 53 7.90 7.21 14.04
C THR A 53 7.84 5.71 13.75
N LEU A 54 8.31 5.29 12.57
CA LEU A 54 8.38 3.88 12.18
C LEU A 54 9.21 3.05 13.16
N ALA A 55 10.39 3.56 13.52
CA ALA A 55 11.29 2.90 14.46
C ALA A 55 10.67 2.83 15.86
N ALA A 56 10.08 3.93 16.35
CA ALA A 56 9.53 4.00 17.70
C ALA A 56 8.27 3.16 17.90
N GLN A 57 7.36 3.14 16.92
CA GLN A 57 6.06 2.46 17.07
C GLN A 57 6.11 0.98 16.68
N TRP A 58 6.87 0.64 15.64
CA TRP A 58 6.87 -0.70 15.07
C TRP A 58 8.25 -1.33 14.96
N GLY A 59 9.33 -0.68 15.39
CA GLY A 59 10.69 -1.18 15.17
C GLY A 59 11.03 -1.39 13.69
N VAL A 60 10.37 -0.62 12.81
CA VAL A 60 10.49 -0.71 11.36
C VAL A 60 11.38 0.43 10.86
N THR A 61 12.17 0.18 9.83
CA THR A 61 13.00 1.20 9.17
C THR A 61 12.56 1.42 7.74
N LEU A 62 12.81 2.62 7.21
CA LEU A 62 12.78 2.83 5.75
C LEU A 62 14.03 2.19 5.14
N THR A 63 13.84 1.25 4.24
CA THR A 63 14.95 0.61 3.50
C THR A 63 15.20 1.27 2.16
N ALA A 64 14.21 2.03 1.66
CA ALA A 64 14.36 2.93 0.52
C ALA A 64 13.53 4.20 0.76
N PRO A 65 14.00 5.37 0.31
CA PRO A 65 13.26 6.62 0.46
C PRO A 65 11.93 6.57 -0.33
N PRO A 66 10.87 7.24 0.16
CA PRO A 66 9.63 7.42 -0.59
C PRO A 66 9.87 8.11 -1.93
N ALA A 67 9.44 7.48 -3.02
CA ALA A 67 9.46 8.04 -4.35
C ALA A 67 8.09 8.66 -4.67
N LEU A 68 8.11 9.90 -5.13
CA LEU A 68 6.93 10.58 -5.67
C LEU A 68 6.89 10.40 -7.20
N ASN A 69 5.70 10.29 -7.79
CA ASN A 69 5.55 10.36 -9.25
C ASN A 69 5.61 11.84 -9.73
N ASN A 70 5.52 12.03 -11.05
CA ASN A 70 5.59 13.37 -11.66
C ASN A 70 4.47 14.33 -11.23
N GLU A 71 3.39 13.79 -10.67
CA GLU A 71 2.25 14.54 -10.15
C GLU A 71 2.30 14.65 -8.62
N ARG A 72 3.46 14.38 -8.01
CA ARG A 72 3.75 14.43 -6.57
C ARG A 72 3.00 13.41 -5.70
N TYR A 73 2.36 12.42 -6.29
CA TYR A 73 1.80 11.33 -5.49
C TYR A 73 2.90 10.38 -5.03
N LEU A 74 2.85 9.99 -3.76
CA LEU A 74 3.63 8.86 -3.27
C LEU A 74 3.36 7.63 -4.14
N ALA A 75 4.40 7.11 -4.77
CA ALA A 75 4.30 6.04 -5.75
C ALA A 75 4.89 4.73 -5.22
N LEU A 76 5.99 4.82 -4.47
CA LEU A 76 6.75 3.67 -4.00
C LEU A 76 7.51 4.01 -2.72
N PHE A 77 7.58 3.09 -1.78
CA PHE A 77 8.54 3.11 -0.68
C PHE A 77 8.84 1.68 -0.23
N GLN A 78 9.92 1.52 0.54
CA GLN A 78 10.25 0.22 1.13
C GLN A 78 10.50 0.38 2.62
N ILE A 79 9.94 -0.56 3.38
CA ILE A 79 10.14 -0.65 4.83
C ILE A 79 10.67 -2.04 5.18
N GLY A 80 11.46 -2.13 6.24
CA GLY A 80 12.04 -3.40 6.66
C GLY A 80 12.15 -3.56 8.16
N ARG A 81 12.15 -4.82 8.59
CA ARG A 81 12.33 -5.25 9.97
C ARG A 81 12.80 -6.70 10.00
N ASP A 82 13.80 -7.00 10.85
CA ASP A 82 14.27 -8.36 11.13
C ASP A 82 14.62 -9.17 9.85
N GLY A 83 15.20 -8.48 8.85
CA GLY A 83 15.57 -9.08 7.55
C GLY A 83 14.42 -9.25 6.54
N ILE A 84 13.19 -8.88 6.92
CA ILE A 84 12.03 -8.88 6.03
C ILE A 84 11.85 -7.47 5.47
N THR A 85 11.62 -7.37 4.15
CA THR A 85 11.34 -6.12 3.46
C THR A 85 9.96 -6.16 2.84
N HIS A 86 9.17 -5.11 3.07
CA HIS A 86 7.95 -4.81 2.35
C HIS A 86 8.23 -3.74 1.30
N ARG A 87 7.92 -4.05 0.04
CA ARG A 87 7.80 -3.06 -1.03
C ARG A 87 6.35 -2.60 -1.09
N VAL A 88 6.12 -1.30 -0.94
CA VAL A 88 4.79 -0.69 -0.94
C VAL A 88 4.66 0.25 -2.13
N GLN A 89 3.68 0.01 -2.99
CA GLN A 89 3.48 0.79 -4.22
C GLN A 89 2.02 1.13 -4.47
N THR A 90 1.76 2.27 -5.10
CA THR A 90 0.42 2.55 -5.64
C THR A 90 0.30 1.95 -7.03
N LEU A 91 -0.72 1.12 -7.22
CA LEU A 91 -1.02 0.48 -8.51
C LEU A 91 -1.92 1.32 -9.39
N HIS A 92 -2.96 1.93 -8.79
CA HIS A 92 -3.98 2.63 -9.56
C HIS A 92 -4.61 3.77 -8.76
N ARG A 93 -5.10 4.78 -9.49
CA ARG A 93 -5.81 5.94 -8.97
C ARG A 93 -7.03 6.21 -9.82
N ALA A 94 -8.15 6.48 -9.17
CA ALA A 94 -9.40 6.83 -9.82
C ALA A 94 -10.05 7.99 -9.06
N TRP A 95 -10.54 8.97 -9.81
CA TRP A 95 -11.35 10.06 -9.26
C TRP A 95 -12.82 9.73 -9.41
N ASP A 96 -13.59 9.97 -8.36
CA ASP A 96 -15.04 9.81 -8.36
C ASP A 96 -15.65 10.94 -7.53
N ASP A 97 -16.42 11.81 -8.19
CA ASP A 97 -17.04 13.01 -7.59
C ASP A 97 -16.09 13.87 -6.73
N GLY A 98 -14.91 14.18 -7.27
CA GLY A 98 -13.91 15.00 -6.59
C GLY A 98 -13.16 14.29 -5.45
N VAL A 99 -13.44 13.01 -5.21
CA VAL A 99 -12.72 12.18 -4.24
C VAL A 99 -11.73 11.28 -4.96
N LEU A 100 -10.49 11.25 -4.47
CA LEU A 100 -9.45 10.37 -4.97
C LEU A 100 -9.54 9.01 -4.28
N TYR A 101 -9.56 7.95 -5.08
CA TYR A 101 -9.43 6.58 -4.64
C TYR A 101 -8.15 5.97 -5.17
N GLU A 102 -7.44 5.23 -4.33
CA GLU A 102 -6.18 4.60 -4.72
C GLU A 102 -6.20 3.11 -4.36
N LEU A 103 -5.59 2.31 -5.23
CA LEU A 103 -5.25 0.92 -4.95
C LEU A 103 -3.73 0.83 -4.74
N TRP A 104 -3.36 0.31 -3.59
CA TRP A 104 -1.98 0.05 -3.20
C TRP A 104 -1.74 -1.46 -3.11
N GLN A 105 -0.47 -1.83 -3.29
CA GLN A 105 0.01 -3.18 -3.07
C GLN A 105 1.24 -3.13 -2.18
N VAL A 106 1.21 -3.96 -1.14
CA VAL A 106 2.37 -4.30 -0.32
C VAL A 106 2.80 -5.70 -0.73
N THR A 107 4.08 -5.88 -1.01
CA THR A 107 4.68 -7.15 -1.42
C THR A 107 5.85 -7.49 -0.50
N ALA A 108 5.97 -8.76 -0.15
CA ALA A 108 7.00 -9.27 0.75
C ALA A 108 7.53 -10.61 0.26
N GLY A 109 8.81 -10.89 0.54
CA GLY A 109 9.42 -12.19 0.28
C GLY A 109 9.37 -12.58 -1.20
N GLU A 110 9.54 -11.63 -2.12
CA GLU A 110 9.46 -11.85 -3.58
C GLU A 110 10.45 -12.94 -4.05
N ASP A 111 11.63 -13.00 -3.40
CA ASP A 111 12.67 -14.01 -3.64
C ASP A 111 12.63 -15.15 -2.60
N GLY A 112 11.61 -15.17 -1.74
CA GLY A 112 11.46 -16.11 -0.63
C GLY A 112 10.53 -17.28 -0.95
N PRO A 113 10.47 -18.31 -0.08
CA PRO A 113 9.64 -19.50 -0.30
C PRO A 113 8.13 -19.24 -0.17
N THR A 114 7.74 -18.13 0.43
CA THR A 114 6.34 -17.75 0.67
C THR A 114 6.15 -16.25 0.37
N PRO A 115 6.10 -15.88 -0.91
CA PRO A 115 5.80 -14.51 -1.31
C PRO A 115 4.39 -14.14 -0.87
N GLN A 116 4.21 -12.91 -0.40
CA GLN A 116 2.91 -12.41 0.06
C GLN A 116 2.57 -11.06 -0.56
N ALA A 117 1.29 -10.87 -0.87
CA ALA A 117 0.75 -9.57 -1.24
C ALA A 117 -0.37 -9.13 -0.27
N LEU A 118 -0.48 -7.83 -0.04
CA LEU A 118 -1.61 -7.17 0.62
C LEU A 118 -2.06 -6.02 -0.26
N PHE A 119 -3.34 -6.00 -0.60
CA PHE A 119 -3.96 -4.91 -1.34
C PHE A 119 -4.67 -3.98 -0.37
N ILE A 120 -4.43 -2.68 -0.52
CA ILE A 120 -5.02 -1.65 0.32
C ILE A 120 -5.73 -0.66 -0.59
N THR A 121 -7.02 -0.42 -0.35
CA THR A 121 -7.76 0.65 -1.03
C THR A 121 -7.91 1.83 -0.09
N THR A 122 -7.58 3.02 -0.58
CA THR A 122 -7.73 4.27 0.17
C THR A 122 -8.70 5.22 -0.49
N ARG A 123 -9.18 6.18 0.31
CA ARG A 123 -9.91 7.37 -0.11
C ARG A 123 -9.15 8.61 0.39
N CYS A 124 -9.15 9.67 -0.41
CA CYS A 124 -8.65 10.99 -0.03
C CYS A 124 -9.51 12.09 -0.64
N ASP A 125 -9.86 13.09 0.17
CA ASP A 125 -10.65 14.24 -0.30
C ASP A 125 -9.77 15.33 -0.96
N ASP A 126 -8.46 15.25 -0.78
CA ASP A 126 -7.45 16.16 -1.33
C ASP A 126 -6.11 15.41 -1.52
N LEU A 127 -5.25 15.85 -2.43
CA LEU A 127 -3.94 15.25 -2.69
C LEU A 127 -3.00 15.29 -1.50
N GLU A 128 -3.10 16.34 -0.70
CA GLU A 128 -2.25 16.56 0.47
C GLU A 128 -2.84 15.97 1.75
N ALA A 129 -4.10 15.52 1.71
CA ALA A 129 -4.80 15.04 2.88
C ALA A 129 -4.33 13.65 3.35
N VAL A 130 -4.62 13.33 4.60
CA VAL A 130 -4.44 12.00 5.16
C VAL A 130 -5.34 11.02 4.41
N ARG A 131 -4.77 9.91 3.93
CA ARG A 131 -5.54 8.86 3.27
C ARG A 131 -6.36 8.12 4.32
N GLN A 132 -7.59 7.77 3.98
CA GLN A 132 -8.45 6.91 4.79
C GLN A 132 -8.42 5.51 4.20
N VAL A 133 -7.88 4.53 4.94
CA VAL A 133 -7.93 3.14 4.50
C VAL A 133 -9.36 2.61 4.56
N ARG A 134 -9.82 2.07 3.43
CA ARG A 134 -11.18 1.52 3.26
C ARG A 134 -11.20 0.01 3.41
N ARG A 135 -10.16 -0.64 2.90
CA ARG A 135 -10.01 -2.09 2.89
C ARG A 135 -8.53 -2.43 2.84
N ALA A 136 -8.15 -3.46 3.59
CA ALA A 136 -6.88 -4.16 3.44
C ALA A 136 -7.21 -5.65 3.27
N SER A 137 -6.67 -6.31 2.25
CA SER A 137 -7.00 -7.69 1.92
C SER A 137 -5.86 -8.41 1.24
N ARG A 138 -5.65 -9.69 1.59
CA ARG A 138 -4.68 -10.56 0.91
C ARG A 138 -5.15 -11.03 -0.47
N HIS A 139 -6.41 -10.79 -0.81
CA HIS A 139 -6.97 -11.08 -2.12
C HIS A 139 -7.14 -9.82 -2.95
N PHE A 140 -6.83 -9.92 -4.24
CA PHE A 140 -6.99 -8.87 -5.21
C PHE A 140 -8.47 -8.45 -5.30
N PRO A 141 -8.78 -7.14 -5.19
CA PRO A 141 -10.16 -6.69 -5.10
C PRO A 141 -10.89 -6.65 -6.46
N GLY A 142 -10.17 -6.74 -7.59
CA GLY A 142 -10.74 -6.66 -8.94
C GLY A 142 -11.13 -5.24 -9.39
N ALA A 143 -11.63 -4.42 -8.46
CA ALA A 143 -12.00 -3.03 -8.66
C ALA A 143 -11.88 -2.24 -7.35
N ILE A 144 -11.89 -0.91 -7.42
CA ILE A 144 -12.04 -0.04 -6.24
C ILE A 144 -13.52 0.29 -6.08
N THR A 145 -14.06 0.18 -4.86
CA THR A 145 -15.46 0.56 -4.58
C THR A 145 -15.50 1.96 -3.98
N SER A 146 -16.24 2.88 -4.61
CA SER A 146 -16.42 4.24 -4.09
C SER A 146 -17.44 4.30 -2.93
N ASP A 147 -17.59 5.46 -2.31
CA ASP A 147 -18.55 5.68 -1.22
C ASP A 147 -20.01 5.41 -1.60
N GLU A 148 -20.36 5.67 -2.85
CA GLU A 148 -21.69 5.41 -3.39
C GLU A 148 -21.87 3.96 -3.84
N GLY A 149 -20.86 3.11 -3.66
CA GLY A 149 -20.87 1.71 -4.08
C GLY A 149 -20.53 1.49 -5.56
N ARG A 150 -20.16 2.54 -6.30
CA ARG A 150 -19.73 2.40 -7.70
C ARG A 150 -18.44 1.59 -7.77
N GLN A 151 -18.36 0.71 -8.77
CA GLN A 151 -17.14 -0.04 -9.09
C GLN A 151 -16.29 0.81 -10.03
N LEU A 152 -15.12 1.25 -9.58
CA LEU A 152 -14.12 1.95 -10.37
C LEU A 152 -13.18 0.88 -10.98
N PRO A 153 -13.30 0.61 -12.29
CA PRO A 153 -12.60 -0.51 -12.91
C PRO A 153 -11.10 -0.24 -12.98
N LEU A 154 -10.32 -1.29 -12.72
CA LEU A 154 -8.88 -1.25 -12.94
C LEU A 154 -8.58 -1.47 -14.43
N PRO A 155 -7.57 -0.79 -15.02
CA PRO A 155 -7.20 -0.98 -16.41
C PRO A 155 -6.41 -2.29 -16.59
N LEU A 156 -7.06 -3.44 -16.37
CA LEU A 156 -6.40 -4.76 -16.33
C LEU A 156 -5.77 -5.17 -17.67
N GLY A 157 -6.18 -4.58 -18.79
CA GLY A 157 -5.51 -4.74 -20.09
C GLY A 157 -4.20 -3.94 -20.23
N ASN A 158 -3.84 -3.10 -19.26
CA ASN A 158 -2.59 -2.36 -19.26
C ASN A 158 -1.46 -3.28 -18.78
N ARG A 159 -0.56 -3.66 -19.70
CA ARG A 159 0.56 -4.55 -19.40
C ARG A 159 1.43 -4.04 -18.25
N ARG A 160 1.65 -2.72 -18.14
CA ARG A 160 2.42 -2.13 -17.04
C ARG A 160 1.79 -2.42 -15.68
N LEU A 161 0.46 -2.34 -15.57
CA LEU A 161 -0.23 -2.65 -14.32
C LEU A 161 -0.08 -4.15 -13.97
N LEU A 162 -0.14 -5.04 -14.97
CA LEU A 162 0.12 -6.47 -14.76
C LEU A 162 1.56 -6.72 -14.30
N ASP A 163 2.53 -6.06 -14.92
CA ASP A 163 3.96 -6.16 -14.58
C ASP A 163 4.28 -5.55 -13.21
N ASP A 164 3.53 -4.54 -12.77
CA ASP A 164 3.65 -3.99 -11.42
C ASP A 164 3.03 -4.94 -10.38
N MET A 165 1.86 -5.51 -10.67
CA MET A 165 1.13 -6.44 -9.79
C MET A 165 1.82 -7.79 -9.63
N ARG A 166 2.43 -8.30 -10.70
CA ARG A 166 3.13 -9.61 -10.79
C ARG A 166 2.28 -10.75 -10.24
N PRO A 167 1.06 -10.98 -10.76
CA PRO A 167 0.14 -11.98 -10.21
C PRO A 167 0.72 -13.39 -10.17
N TRP A 168 1.64 -13.73 -11.09
CA TRP A 168 2.36 -15.00 -11.12
C TRP A 168 3.27 -15.25 -9.91
N LEU A 169 3.76 -14.20 -9.24
CA LEU A 169 4.54 -14.33 -8.00
C LEU A 169 3.67 -14.52 -6.76
N PHE A 170 2.37 -14.18 -6.84
CA PHE A 170 1.46 -14.20 -5.71
C PHE A 170 0.14 -14.92 -6.05
N PRO A 171 0.16 -16.16 -6.57
CA PRO A 171 -1.04 -16.81 -7.12
C PRO A 171 -2.21 -16.89 -6.12
N ASP A 172 -1.90 -17.13 -4.84
CA ASP A 172 -2.89 -17.21 -3.75
C ASP A 172 -3.62 -15.87 -3.52
N SER A 173 -2.97 -14.76 -3.86
CA SER A 173 -3.54 -13.42 -3.78
C SER A 173 -4.48 -13.09 -4.94
N PHE A 174 -4.56 -13.93 -5.98
CA PHE A 174 -5.41 -13.73 -7.16
C PHE A 174 -6.37 -14.91 -7.38
N PRO A 175 -7.18 -15.31 -6.38
CA PRO A 175 -8.03 -16.49 -6.50
C PRO A 175 -9.06 -16.32 -7.62
N GLY A 176 -9.05 -17.24 -8.59
CA GLY A 176 -9.99 -17.23 -9.72
C GLY A 176 -9.82 -16.06 -10.69
N SER A 177 -8.71 -15.32 -10.61
CA SER A 177 -8.43 -14.22 -11.52
C SER A 177 -7.93 -14.72 -12.87
N THR A 178 -8.44 -14.17 -13.97
CA THR A 178 -7.90 -14.41 -15.32
C THR A 178 -6.49 -13.85 -15.49
N LEU A 179 -6.04 -12.98 -14.58
CA LEU A 179 -4.71 -12.37 -14.60
C LEU A 179 -3.56 -13.37 -14.45
N LEU A 180 -3.85 -14.59 -13.96
CA LEU A 180 -2.87 -15.68 -13.86
C LEU A 180 -2.60 -16.37 -15.21
N ALA A 181 -3.52 -16.24 -16.18
CA ALA A 181 -3.37 -16.88 -17.49
C ALA A 181 -2.37 -16.14 -18.41
N ASP A 182 -2.23 -14.82 -18.24
CA ASP A 182 -1.42 -13.96 -19.12
C ASP A 182 0.07 -13.87 -18.74
N GLY A 183 0.49 -14.53 -17.66
CA GLY A 183 1.89 -14.61 -17.22
C GLY A 183 2.66 -15.82 -17.76
N GLY A 184 2.01 -16.70 -18.52
CA GLY A 184 2.54 -18.02 -18.91
C GLY A 184 3.02 -18.17 -20.35
N ASN A 185 2.95 -17.13 -21.19
CA ASN A 185 3.31 -17.24 -22.61
C ASN A 185 4.18 -16.08 -23.07
N ASP A 186 5.45 -16.12 -22.69
CA ASP A 186 6.54 -15.53 -23.48
C ASP A 186 7.68 -16.55 -23.52
N THR A 187 7.52 -17.54 -24.40
CA THR A 187 8.66 -18.22 -25.03
C THR A 187 8.80 -17.63 -26.43
N ALA A 188 9.75 -16.71 -26.57
CA ALA A 188 10.34 -16.30 -27.83
C ALA A 188 11.85 -16.20 -27.64
#